data_AF-A0A3D0HQC9-F1
#
_entry.id   AF-A0A3D0HQC9-F1
#
_cell.length_a   1.000
_cell.length_b   1.000
_cell.length_c   1.000
_cell.angle_alpha   90.00
_cell.angle_beta   90.00
_cell.angle_gamma   90.00
#
_symmetry.space_group_name_H-M   'P 1'
#
loop_
_entity.id
_entity.type
_entity.pdbx_description
1 polymer ?
#
loop_
_entity_poly.entity_id
_entity_poly.type
_entity_poly.pdbx_seq_one_letter_code
_entity_poly.pdbx_strand_id
1 'polypeptide(L)'
;MKKYKLAIIIILALFILGFAFKLIYIKDGTITEGTYPVVDFEQYPNASITVTKDTIQFHNIDLNKIYQAKQMEQYKKTHEVNPELNYSEKEIDAYSNLNENLVNNAFPIPYEQTEDFKSGTFTYIYYLYPGDSIFGLVILYDSLHKTIKINNEIQEINFAK
;
A
#
# COMPACT_ATOMS: atom_id res chain seq x y z
N MET A 1 -7.35 49.76 16.54
CA MET A 1 -6.23 48.90 16.09
C MET A 1 -5.91 47.72 17.03
N LYS A 2 -5.78 47.90 18.37
CA LYS A 2 -5.43 46.79 19.30
C LYS A 2 -6.44 45.61 19.31
N LYS A 3 -7.75 45.89 19.25
CA LYS A 3 -8.82 44.86 19.23
C LYS A 3 -8.76 43.98 17.96
N TYR A 4 -8.46 44.58 16.81
CA TYR A 4 -8.29 43.86 15.53
C TYR A 4 -7.02 43.00 15.52
N LYS A 5 -5.92 43.47 16.13
CA LYS A 5 -4.70 42.66 16.30
C LYS A 5 -4.94 41.41 17.18
N LEU A 6 -5.70 41.55 18.28
CA LEU A 6 -6.05 40.42 19.14
C LEU A 6 -6.94 39.40 18.39
N ALA A 7 -7.93 39.88 17.62
CA ALA A 7 -8.78 39.02 16.81
C ALA A 7 -7.99 38.24 15.75
N ILE A 8 -7.04 38.89 15.07
CA ILE A 8 -6.16 38.23 14.08
C ILE A 8 -5.30 37.14 14.74
N ILE A 9 -4.73 37.40 15.92
CA ILE A 9 -3.93 36.40 16.66
C ILE A 9 -4.78 35.19 17.04
N ILE A 10 -6.02 35.40 17.50
CA ILE A 10 -6.94 34.32 17.86
C ILE A 10 -7.32 33.49 16.61
N ILE A 11 -7.62 34.13 15.49
CA ILE A 11 -7.93 33.44 14.23
C ILE A 11 -6.71 32.60 13.77
N LEU A 12 -5.50 33.15 13.87
CA LEU A 12 -4.28 32.44 13.50
C LEU A 12 -4.03 31.23 14.42
N ALA A 13 -4.25 31.39 15.73
CA ALA A 13 -4.12 30.31 16.70
C ALA A 13 -5.16 29.19 16.46
N LEU A 14 -6.39 29.55 16.11
CA LEU A 14 -7.44 28.60 15.73
C LEU A 14 -7.11 27.86 14.43
N PHE A 15 -6.48 28.54 13.46
CA PHE A 15 -6.01 27.90 12.23
C PHE A 15 -4.90 26.87 12.52
N ILE A 16 -3.94 27.23 13.36
CA ILE A 16 -2.86 26.33 13.78
C ILE A 16 -3.43 25.14 14.56
N LEU A 17 -4.37 25.38 15.49
CA LEU A 17 -5.03 24.30 16.22
C LEU A 17 -5.84 23.39 15.30
N GLY A 18 -6.62 23.96 14.37
CA GLY A 18 -7.39 23.18 13.40
C GLY A 18 -6.50 22.35 12.47
N PHE A 19 -5.35 22.90 12.06
CA PHE A 19 -4.36 22.18 11.27
C PHE A 19 -3.70 21.05 12.07
N ALA A 20 -3.32 21.31 13.33
CA ALA A 20 -2.79 20.29 14.24
C ALA A 20 -3.82 19.19 14.53
N PHE A 21 -5.09 19.55 14.71
CA PHE A 21 -6.18 18.59 14.94
C PHE A 21 -6.40 17.71 13.71
N LYS A 22 -6.35 18.29 12.51
CA LYS A 22 -6.40 17.54 11.24
C LYS A 22 -5.25 16.55 11.15
N LEU A 23 -4.02 16.94 11.52
CA LEU A 23 -2.86 16.04 11.54
C LEU A 23 -2.99 14.90 12.56
N ILE A 24 -3.56 15.17 13.73
CA ILE A 24 -3.79 14.16 14.79
C ILE A 24 -4.87 13.15 14.38
N TYR A 25 -5.85 13.56 13.56
CA TYR A 25 -6.97 12.72 13.11
C TYR A 25 -6.68 11.91 11.83
N ILE A 26 -5.49 12.02 11.23
CA ILE A 26 -5.01 11.10 10.18
C ILE A 26 -4.58 9.77 10.85
N LYS A 27 -5.45 9.21 11.70
CA LYS A 27 -5.07 8.18 12.67
C LYS A 27 -5.59 6.79 12.36
N ASP A 28 -6.68 6.67 11.60
CA ASP A 28 -7.06 5.36 11.11
C ASP A 28 -6.08 4.99 10.01
N GLY A 29 -5.31 3.92 10.21
CA GLY A 29 -4.45 3.29 9.20
C GLY A 29 -5.28 2.70 8.06
N THR A 30 -6.26 3.45 7.57
CA THR A 30 -7.12 3.16 6.43
C THR A 30 -6.56 3.90 5.22
N ILE A 31 -6.49 3.19 4.10
CA ILE A 31 -6.07 3.81 2.86
C ILE A 31 -7.22 4.69 2.38
N THR A 32 -6.93 5.93 2.00
CA THR A 32 -7.99 6.84 1.53
C THR A 32 -8.59 6.30 0.23
N GLU A 33 -9.91 6.23 0.16
CA GLU A 33 -10.58 5.71 -1.04
C GLU A 33 -10.29 6.55 -2.30
N GLY A 34 -10.28 5.88 -3.44
CA GLY A 34 -10.13 6.49 -4.75
C GLY A 34 -9.20 5.71 -5.67
N THR A 35 -8.88 6.35 -6.79
CA THR A 35 -7.94 5.81 -7.78
C THR A 35 -6.62 6.55 -7.70
N TYR A 36 -5.54 5.79 -7.59
CA TYR A 36 -4.16 6.24 -7.53
C TYR A 36 -3.49 5.88 -8.88
N PRO A 37 -3.36 6.81 -9.84
CA PRO A 37 -2.59 6.57 -11.04
C PRO A 37 -1.10 6.36 -10.73
N VAL A 38 -0.43 5.58 -11.56
CA VAL A 38 1.01 5.37 -11.47
C VAL A 38 1.77 6.67 -11.76
N VAL A 39 2.93 6.81 -11.12
CA VAL A 39 3.84 7.95 -11.27
C VAL A 39 5.17 7.43 -11.79
N ASP A 40 5.69 8.07 -12.84
CA ASP A 40 7.03 7.85 -13.40
C ASP A 40 7.36 6.38 -13.72
N PHE A 41 6.42 5.63 -14.31
CA PHE A 41 6.62 4.23 -14.70
C PHE A 41 6.28 3.99 -16.19
N GLU A 42 7.26 4.23 -17.05
CA GLU A 42 7.08 4.22 -18.52
C GLU A 42 6.61 2.87 -19.08
N GLN A 43 6.93 1.75 -18.43
CA GLN A 43 6.56 0.43 -18.91
C GLN A 43 5.04 0.20 -18.87
N TYR A 44 4.33 0.84 -17.93
CA TYR A 44 2.88 0.74 -17.77
C TYR A 44 2.29 2.12 -17.45
N PRO A 45 2.26 3.06 -18.42
CA PRO A 45 1.91 4.46 -18.15
C PRO A 45 0.45 4.68 -17.74
N ASN A 46 -0.41 3.69 -17.98
CA ASN A 46 -1.84 3.72 -17.64
C ASN A 46 -2.18 2.86 -16.41
N ALA A 47 -1.17 2.38 -15.68
CA ALA A 47 -1.38 1.60 -14.48
C ALA A 47 -2.03 2.45 -13.39
N SER A 48 -2.87 1.83 -12.58
CA SER A 48 -3.47 2.48 -11.41
C SER A 48 -3.83 1.47 -10.34
N ILE A 49 -4.13 2.00 -9.15
CA ILE A 49 -4.70 1.24 -8.04
C ILE A 49 -6.05 1.87 -7.69
N THR A 50 -7.11 1.07 -7.60
CA THR A 50 -8.38 1.50 -7.01
C THR A 50 -8.49 0.94 -5.59
N VAL A 51 -8.76 1.84 -4.65
CA VAL A 51 -8.96 1.53 -3.24
C VAL A 51 -10.40 1.87 -2.88
N THR A 52 -11.12 0.88 -2.37
CA THR A 52 -12.43 1.05 -1.73
C THR A 52 -12.25 1.00 -0.22
N LYS A 53 -13.35 1.11 0.54
CA LYS A 53 -13.31 0.99 2.00
C LYS A 53 -12.49 -0.22 2.46
N ASP A 54 -12.73 -1.39 1.86
CA ASP A 54 -12.24 -2.69 2.36
C ASP A 54 -11.34 -3.43 1.35
N THR A 55 -11.17 -2.92 0.12
CA THR A 55 -10.44 -3.64 -0.93
C THR A 55 -9.48 -2.76 -1.72
N ILE A 56 -8.44 -3.38 -2.27
CA ILE A 56 -7.47 -2.78 -3.17
C ILE A 56 -7.38 -3.61 -4.45
N GLN A 57 -7.31 -2.96 -5.61
CA GLN A 57 -7.15 -3.63 -6.90
C GLN A 57 -6.20 -2.84 -7.80
N PHE A 58 -5.32 -3.56 -8.50
CA PHE A 58 -4.40 -3.01 -9.49
C PHE A 58 -5.03 -3.10 -10.87
N HIS A 59 -4.71 -2.14 -11.74
CA HIS A 59 -5.27 -2.06 -13.08
C HIS A 59 -4.19 -1.77 -14.11
N ASN A 60 -4.39 -2.27 -15.33
CA ASN A 60 -3.54 -2.02 -16.51
C ASN A 60 -2.04 -2.29 -16.27
N ILE A 61 -1.73 -3.27 -15.44
CA ILE A 61 -0.37 -3.68 -15.09
C ILE A 61 -0.29 -5.20 -15.07
N ASP A 62 0.84 -5.75 -15.51
CA ASP A 62 1.13 -7.18 -15.43
C ASP A 62 2.14 -7.42 -14.30
N LEU A 63 1.61 -7.69 -13.10
CA LEU A 63 2.38 -7.96 -11.89
C LEU A 63 3.13 -9.30 -11.99
N ASN A 64 2.59 -10.29 -12.71
CA ASN A 64 3.30 -11.56 -12.92
C ASN A 64 4.61 -11.32 -13.66
N LYS A 65 4.55 -10.55 -14.75
CA LYS A 65 5.73 -10.21 -15.56
C LYS A 65 6.80 -9.45 -14.77
N ILE A 66 6.39 -8.65 -13.78
CA ILE A 66 7.32 -7.84 -12.98
C ILE A 66 7.92 -8.68 -11.83
N TYR A 67 7.10 -9.45 -11.10
CA TYR A 67 7.48 -9.99 -9.80
C TYR A 67 7.53 -11.52 -9.70
N GLN A 68 6.69 -12.26 -10.44
CA GLN A 68 6.45 -13.70 -10.20
C GLN A 68 7.74 -14.52 -10.28
N ALA A 69 8.56 -14.31 -11.31
CA ALA A 69 9.77 -15.10 -11.52
C ALA A 69 10.78 -14.94 -10.37
N LYS A 70 10.98 -13.71 -9.89
CA LYS A 70 11.91 -13.44 -8.77
C LYS A 70 11.34 -13.91 -7.43
N GLN A 71 10.02 -13.77 -7.19
CA GLN A 71 9.41 -14.34 -5.99
C GLN A 71 9.49 -15.88 -5.98
N MET A 72 9.41 -16.52 -7.15
CA MET A 72 9.61 -17.97 -7.27
C MET A 72 11.06 -18.39 -6.97
N GLU A 73 12.03 -17.60 -7.41
CA GLU A 73 13.44 -17.83 -7.06
C GLU A 73 13.66 -17.67 -5.54
N GLN A 74 13.08 -16.62 -4.94
CA GLN A 74 13.14 -16.40 -3.50
C GLN A 74 12.49 -17.56 -2.73
N TYR A 75 11.30 -18.03 -3.16
CA TYR A 75 10.65 -19.20 -2.59
C TYR A 75 11.56 -20.43 -2.57
N LYS A 76 12.16 -20.77 -3.72
CA LYS A 76 13.05 -21.93 -3.83
C LYS A 76 14.24 -21.82 -2.88
N LYS A 77 14.87 -20.65 -2.80
CA LYS A 77 15.98 -20.39 -1.87
C LYS A 77 15.55 -20.51 -0.41
N THR A 78 14.38 -19.98 -0.05
CA THR A 78 13.85 -20.09 1.32
C THR A 78 13.49 -21.53 1.66
N HIS A 79 12.88 -22.27 0.74
CA HIS A 79 12.54 -23.68 0.92
C HIS A 79 13.79 -24.57 1.09
N GLU A 80 14.88 -24.28 0.37
CA GLU A 80 16.16 -24.98 0.55
C GLU A 80 16.72 -24.83 1.98
N VAL A 81 16.53 -23.66 2.60
CA VAL A 81 17.00 -23.37 3.97
C VAL A 81 15.99 -23.81 5.03
N ASN A 82 14.69 -23.72 4.72
CA ASN A 82 13.60 -24.13 5.59
C ASN A 82 12.61 -25.03 4.84
N PRO A 83 12.87 -26.34 4.78
CA PRO A 83 12.02 -27.30 4.06
C PRO A 83 10.60 -27.43 4.64
N GLU A 84 10.37 -26.98 5.88
CA GLU A 84 9.04 -26.97 6.51
C GLU A 84 8.11 -25.94 5.86
N LEU A 85 8.67 -24.89 5.24
CA LEU A 85 7.93 -23.97 4.38
C LEU A 85 7.71 -24.63 3.01
N ASN A 86 6.71 -25.51 2.92
CA ASN A 86 6.39 -26.25 1.71
C ASN A 86 4.96 -25.99 1.27
N TYR A 87 4.80 -25.47 0.06
CA TYR A 87 3.52 -25.33 -0.61
C TYR A 87 3.37 -26.43 -1.66
N SER A 88 2.16 -26.99 -1.79
CA SER A 88 1.83 -27.88 -2.91
C SER A 88 1.93 -27.12 -4.24
N GLU A 89 2.12 -27.85 -5.36
CA GLU A 89 2.16 -27.22 -6.70
C GLU A 89 0.91 -26.36 -6.97
N LYS A 90 -0.26 -26.83 -6.53
CA LYS A 90 -1.52 -26.09 -6.67
C LYS A 90 -1.52 -24.77 -5.88
N GLU A 91 -0.94 -24.77 -4.67
CA GLU A 91 -0.81 -23.55 -3.85
C GLU A 91 0.20 -22.59 -4.49
N ILE A 92 1.32 -23.09 -4.98
CA ILE A 92 2.32 -22.28 -5.69
C ILE A 92 1.70 -21.61 -6.92
N ASP A 93 0.96 -22.37 -7.74
CA ASP A 93 0.30 -21.83 -8.94
C ASP A 93 -0.75 -20.78 -8.58
N ALA A 94 -1.54 -21.02 -7.52
CA ALA A 94 -2.56 -20.09 -7.07
C ALA A 94 -1.97 -18.81 -6.48
N TYR A 95 -1.01 -18.91 -5.56
CA TYR A 95 -0.48 -17.78 -4.82
C TYR A 95 0.53 -16.96 -5.63
N SER A 96 1.31 -17.58 -6.50
CA SER A 96 2.30 -16.88 -7.33
C SER A 96 1.67 -16.11 -8.51
N ASN A 97 0.41 -16.38 -8.84
CA ASN A 97 -0.32 -15.66 -9.88
C ASN A 97 -0.85 -14.31 -9.35
N LEU A 98 0.04 -13.34 -9.23
CA LEU A 98 -0.24 -11.98 -8.74
C LEU A 98 -1.31 -11.25 -9.57
N ASN A 99 -1.37 -11.48 -10.88
CA ASN A 99 -2.42 -10.88 -11.71
C ASN A 99 -3.80 -11.39 -11.29
N GLU A 100 -3.95 -12.69 -11.07
CA GLU A 100 -5.23 -13.23 -10.61
C GLU A 100 -5.59 -12.67 -9.23
N ASN A 101 -4.64 -12.61 -8.31
CA ASN A 101 -4.91 -12.21 -6.93
C ASN A 101 -5.13 -10.70 -6.74
N LEU A 102 -4.48 -9.86 -7.54
CA LEU A 102 -4.39 -8.40 -7.29
C LEU A 102 -4.85 -7.54 -8.48
N VAL A 103 -4.90 -8.08 -9.71
CA VAL A 103 -5.30 -7.32 -10.91
C VAL A 103 -6.71 -7.70 -11.34
N ASN A 104 -6.98 -8.99 -11.50
CA ASN A 104 -8.28 -9.50 -11.97
C ASN A 104 -9.33 -9.45 -10.85
N ASN A 105 -8.89 -9.60 -9.59
CA ASN A 105 -9.75 -9.60 -8.42
C ASN A 105 -9.37 -8.48 -7.46
N ALA A 106 -10.35 -7.92 -6.77
CA ALA A 106 -10.12 -6.99 -5.68
C ALA A 106 -9.66 -7.75 -4.42
N PHE A 107 -8.55 -7.31 -3.84
CA PHE A 107 -7.93 -7.94 -2.69
C PHE A 107 -8.42 -7.29 -1.38
N PRO A 108 -8.86 -8.06 -0.37
CA PRO A 108 -9.25 -7.52 0.93
C PRO A 108 -8.07 -6.87 1.66
N ILE A 109 -8.21 -5.63 2.13
CA ILE A 109 -7.14 -4.94 2.85
C ILE A 109 -7.10 -5.46 4.30
N PRO A 110 -5.95 -5.95 4.81
CA PRO A 110 -5.85 -6.51 6.15
C PRO A 110 -5.72 -5.42 7.23
N TYR A 111 -6.76 -4.60 7.40
CA TYR A 111 -6.74 -3.49 8.35
C TYR A 111 -6.56 -3.92 9.82
N GLU A 112 -7.05 -5.11 10.18
CA GLU A 112 -6.96 -5.62 11.57
C GLU A 112 -5.53 -5.82 12.05
N GLN A 113 -4.55 -5.87 11.14
CA GLN A 113 -3.14 -6.02 11.47
C GLN A 113 -2.40 -4.66 11.55
N THR A 114 -3.08 -3.52 11.32
CA THR A 114 -2.43 -2.23 11.04
C THR A 114 -1.91 -1.45 12.25
N GLU A 115 -2.36 -1.74 13.47
CA GLU A 115 -1.88 -1.04 14.67
C GLU A 115 -0.36 -1.24 14.87
N ASP A 116 0.19 -2.36 14.41
CA ASP A 116 1.62 -2.70 14.47
C ASP A 116 2.42 -2.30 13.21
N PHE A 117 1.77 -1.79 12.15
CA PHE A 117 2.41 -1.53 10.85
C PHE A 117 2.68 -0.05 10.56
N LYS A 118 2.67 0.79 11.59
CA LYS A 118 3.07 2.19 11.48
C LYS A 118 4.59 2.30 11.32
N SER A 119 5.06 2.55 10.11
CA SER A 119 6.50 2.68 9.78
C SER A 119 7.05 4.11 9.97
N GLY A 120 6.17 5.11 10.07
CA GLY A 120 6.53 6.51 10.31
C GLY A 120 5.37 7.31 10.87
N THR A 121 5.48 8.64 10.97
CA THR A 121 4.39 9.46 11.53
C THR A 121 3.09 9.33 10.75
N PHE A 122 3.18 9.20 9.42
CA PHE A 122 2.05 9.15 8.48
C PHE A 122 2.12 7.95 7.52
N THR A 123 3.08 7.04 7.68
CA THR A 123 3.31 5.92 6.76
C THR A 123 2.88 4.60 7.38
N TYR A 124 2.10 3.82 6.63
CA TYR A 124 1.54 2.55 7.03
C TYR A 124 1.96 1.45 6.04
N ILE A 125 2.30 0.26 6.56
CA ILE A 125 2.66 -0.91 5.75
C ILE A 125 1.45 -1.85 5.64
N TYR A 126 1.20 -2.39 4.44
CA TYR A 126 0.21 -3.45 4.24
C TYR A 126 0.82 -4.59 3.44
N TYR A 127 0.49 -5.81 3.86
CA TYR A 127 0.96 -7.05 3.26
C TYR A 127 -0.18 -7.68 2.45
N LEU A 128 -0.07 -7.62 1.13
CA LEU A 128 -1.05 -8.16 0.20
C LEU A 128 -0.63 -9.58 -0.21
N TYR A 129 -0.71 -10.50 0.75
CA TYR A 129 -0.36 -11.91 0.58
C TYR A 129 -1.64 -12.76 0.47
N PRO A 130 -1.90 -13.45 -0.65
CA PRO A 130 -3.02 -14.37 -0.77
C PRO A 130 -2.77 -15.62 0.09
N GLY A 131 -3.63 -15.84 1.10
CA GLY A 131 -3.45 -16.94 2.06
C GLY A 131 -2.20 -16.78 2.94
N ASP A 132 -1.73 -17.88 3.53
CA ASP A 132 -0.49 -17.92 4.33
C ASP A 132 0.74 -18.07 3.42
N SER A 133 0.83 -17.20 2.41
CA SER A 133 1.81 -17.26 1.33
C SER A 133 2.94 -16.25 1.51
N ILE A 134 4.11 -16.56 0.95
CA ILE A 134 5.21 -15.61 0.77
C ILE A 134 5.13 -14.83 -0.57
N PHE A 135 4.28 -15.29 -1.48
CA PHE A 135 4.01 -14.60 -2.74
C PHE A 135 3.05 -13.45 -2.49
N GLY A 136 3.27 -12.30 -3.11
CA GLY A 136 2.40 -11.12 -3.00
C GLY A 136 3.20 -9.82 -2.90
N LEU A 137 2.58 -8.75 -2.44
CA LEU A 137 3.19 -7.42 -2.45
C LEU A 137 3.10 -6.73 -1.09
N VAL A 138 4.18 -6.06 -0.71
CA VAL A 138 4.18 -5.11 0.40
C VAL A 138 3.94 -3.73 -0.17
N ILE A 139 2.96 -3.00 0.35
CA ILE A 139 2.71 -1.61 -0.01
C ILE A 139 2.92 -0.69 1.18
N LEU A 140 3.41 0.51 0.89
CA LEU A 140 3.52 1.61 1.83
C LEU A 140 2.51 2.67 1.44
N TYR A 141 1.67 3.07 2.38
CA TYR A 141 0.73 4.17 2.20
C TYR A 141 1.21 5.39 3.00
N ASP A 142 1.47 6.48 2.31
CA ASP A 142 1.69 7.79 2.93
C ASP A 142 0.34 8.51 3.05
N SER A 143 -0.18 8.56 4.26
CA SER A 143 -1.47 9.18 4.56
C SER A 143 -1.47 10.71 4.50
N LEU A 144 -0.30 11.34 4.55
CA LEU A 144 -0.15 12.79 4.41
C LEU A 144 -0.21 13.20 2.94
N HIS A 145 0.59 12.53 2.10
CA HIS A 145 0.71 12.84 0.67
C HIS A 145 -0.28 12.07 -0.20
N LYS A 146 -1.02 11.11 0.36
CA LYS A 146 -1.95 10.23 -0.36
C LYS A 146 -1.24 9.51 -1.51
N THR A 147 -0.14 8.85 -1.18
CA THR A 147 0.62 8.03 -2.13
C THR A 147 0.68 6.58 -1.67
N ILE A 148 0.72 5.67 -2.63
CA ILE A 148 0.94 4.24 -2.42
C ILE A 148 2.23 3.86 -3.16
N LYS A 149 3.13 3.19 -2.47
CA LYS A 149 4.38 2.65 -3.05
C LYS A 149 4.39 1.15 -2.89
N ILE A 150 4.62 0.41 -3.97
CA ILE A 150 5.00 -1.01 -3.88
C ILE A 150 6.43 -1.05 -3.37
N ASN A 151 6.62 -1.54 -2.14
CA ASN A 151 7.92 -1.65 -1.49
C ASN A 151 8.44 -3.07 -1.66
N ASN A 152 9.06 -3.32 -2.81
CA ASN A 152 9.60 -4.62 -3.16
C ASN A 152 11.00 -4.46 -3.77
N GLU A 153 11.97 -5.24 -3.30
CA GLU A 153 13.37 -5.22 -3.77
C GLU A 153 13.50 -5.53 -5.27
N ILE A 154 12.49 -6.18 -5.86
CA ILE A 154 12.46 -6.53 -7.28
C ILE A 154 12.29 -5.28 -8.17
N GLN A 155 11.27 -4.47 -7.86
CA GLN A 155 10.89 -3.27 -8.59
C GLN A 155 9.97 -2.42 -7.70
N GLU A 156 10.36 -1.17 -7.47
CA GLU A 156 9.49 -0.20 -6.80
C GLU A 156 8.60 0.51 -7.81
N ILE A 157 7.35 0.76 -7.44
CA ILE A 157 6.38 1.49 -8.27
C ILE A 157 5.58 2.42 -7.37
N ASN A 158 5.44 3.68 -7.78
CA ASN A 158 4.73 4.71 -7.04
C ASN A 158 3.40 5.05 -7.69
N PHE A 159 2.40 5.32 -6.86
CA PHE A 159 1.06 5.74 -7.26
C PHE A 159 0.64 6.93 -6.40
N ALA A 160 0.06 7.96 -7.00
CA ALA A 160 -0.29 9.19 -6.29
C ALA A 160 -1.63 9.76 -6.77
N LYS A 161 -2.40 10.34 -5.85
CA LYS A 161 -3.70 10.97 -6.11
C LYS A 161 -3.60 12.48 -6.15
#